data_AF-Q8KQP0-F1
#
_entry.id   AF-Q8KQP0-F1
#
_cell.length_a   1.000
_cell.length_b   1.000
_cell.length_c   1.000
_cell.angle_alpha   90.00
_cell.angle_beta   90.00
_cell.angle_gamma   90.00
#
_symmetry.space_group_name_H-M   'P 1'
#
loop_
_entity.id
_entity.type
_entity.pdbx_description
1 polymer ?
#
loop_
_entity_poly.entity_id
_entity_poly.type
_entity_poly.pdbx_seq_one_letter_code
_entity_poly.pdbx_strand_id
1 'polypeptide(L)'
;ALAKTSGKDIVQFAKAVEISYPSIDGKVCSGSHAKGSDSGATTFSTSLTTNTNTAQCSGFDSVQKAQTFGKFARTLRLEDGTYWPTGSYAATSTPTPNEQNSNATAVAKDLVDLNRDEKTIVAGLLAKTI
;
A
#
# COMPACT_ATOMS: atom_id res chain seq x y z
N ALA A 1 -3.09 0.16 14.66
CA ALA A 1 -1.67 0.20 15.00
C ALA A 1 -0.85 0.89 13.90
N LEU A 2 -0.84 0.35 12.67
CA LEU A 2 -0.07 0.90 11.54
C LEU A 2 -0.33 2.39 11.25
N ALA A 3 -1.56 2.89 11.44
CA ALA A 3 -1.86 4.31 11.23
C ALA A 3 -1.05 5.28 12.13
N LYS A 4 -0.51 4.79 13.25
CA LYS A 4 0.37 5.56 14.16
C LYS A 4 1.85 5.37 13.85
N THR A 5 2.19 4.42 12.98
CA THR A 5 3.56 4.16 12.54
C THR A 5 3.94 5.19 11.49
N SER A 6 5.15 5.72 11.56
CA SER A 6 5.59 6.74 10.59
C SER A 6 5.73 6.13 9.19
N GLY A 7 5.51 6.94 8.15
CA GLY A 7 5.69 6.47 6.78
C GLY A 7 7.14 6.03 6.50
N LYS A 8 8.12 6.65 7.17
CA LYS A 8 9.53 6.24 7.10
C LYS A 8 9.73 4.80 7.60
N ASP A 9 9.10 4.42 8.70
CA ASP A 9 9.26 3.06 9.24
C ASP A 9 8.52 2.04 8.37
N ILE A 10 7.37 2.41 7.80
CA ILE A 10 6.66 1.59 6.80
C ILE A 10 7.52 1.35 5.56
N VAL A 11 8.28 2.36 5.10
CA VAL A 11 9.20 2.20 3.97
C VAL A 11 10.32 1.22 4.30
N GLN A 12 10.89 1.27 5.51
CA GLN A 12 11.91 0.30 5.94
C GLN A 12 11.33 -1.12 6.03
N PHE A 13 10.14 -1.25 6.59
CA PHE A 13 9.44 -2.52 6.68
C PHE A 13 9.12 -3.10 5.29
N ALA A 14 8.56 -2.30 4.37
CA ALA A 14 8.28 -2.73 3.00
C ALA A 14 9.55 -3.17 2.27
N LYS A 15 10.65 -2.43 2.43
CA LYS A 15 11.96 -2.80 1.87
C LYS A 15 12.47 -4.12 2.44
N ALA A 16 12.30 -4.37 3.73
CA ALA A 16 12.71 -5.63 4.36
C ALA A 16 11.89 -6.83 3.85
N VAL A 17 10.58 -6.65 3.66
CA VAL A 17 9.68 -7.67 3.08
C VAL A 17 10.07 -7.98 1.64
N GLU A 18 10.27 -6.95 0.81
CA GLU A 18 10.67 -7.11 -0.59
C GLU A 18 11.99 -7.87 -0.75
N ILE A 19 13.03 -7.50 0.00
CA ILE A 19 14.36 -8.13 -0.12
C ILE A 19 14.31 -9.58 0.35
N SER A 20 13.62 -9.85 1.46
CA SER A 20 13.68 -11.14 2.12
C SER A 20 12.65 -12.14 1.58
N TYR A 21 11.46 -11.65 1.20
CA TYR A 21 10.32 -12.48 0.80
C TYR A 21 9.51 -11.82 -0.34
N PRO A 22 10.05 -11.78 -1.58
CA PRO A 22 9.35 -11.21 -2.74
C PRO A 22 7.96 -11.79 -3.01
N SER A 23 7.74 -13.07 -2.64
CA SER A 23 6.45 -13.73 -2.75
C SER A 23 5.39 -13.15 -1.80
N ILE A 24 5.79 -12.64 -0.63
CA ILE A 24 4.92 -11.94 0.31
C ILE A 24 4.74 -10.48 -0.11
N ASP A 25 5.81 -9.83 -0.58
CA ASP A 25 5.77 -8.46 -1.10
C ASP A 25 4.70 -8.29 -2.19
N GLY A 26 4.58 -9.26 -3.08
CA GLY A 26 3.57 -9.28 -4.15
C GLY A 26 2.13 -9.54 -3.68
N LYS A 27 1.90 -9.87 -2.41
CA LYS A 27 0.56 -10.09 -1.83
C LYS A 27 0.01 -8.88 -1.09
N VAL A 28 0.86 -7.90 -0.78
CA VAL A 28 0.48 -6.72 -0.01
C VAL A 28 0.39 -5.52 -0.96
N CYS A 29 -0.69 -4.76 -0.84
CA CYS A 29 -1.07 -3.63 -1.69
C CYS A 29 -1.38 -3.93 -3.16
N SER A 30 -1.33 -5.18 -3.61
CA SER A 30 -1.57 -5.56 -5.01
C SER A 30 -3.04 -5.82 -5.36
N GLY A 31 -3.97 -5.65 -4.41
CA GLY A 31 -5.38 -6.00 -4.55
C GLY A 31 -6.28 -4.89 -5.09
N SER A 32 -7.59 -5.14 -5.09
CA SER A 32 -8.64 -4.21 -5.54
C SER A 32 -9.73 -3.95 -4.48
N HIS A 33 -9.49 -4.35 -3.23
CA HIS A 33 -10.50 -4.33 -2.18
C HIS A 33 -10.66 -2.97 -1.48
N ALA A 34 -9.77 -2.01 -1.77
CA ALA A 34 -9.74 -0.68 -1.16
C ALA A 34 -9.83 0.43 -2.22
N LYS A 35 -10.44 0.15 -3.38
CA LYS A 35 -10.61 1.13 -4.46
C LYS A 35 -11.47 2.31 -4.02
N GLY A 36 -11.16 3.50 -4.53
CA GLY A 36 -12.04 4.66 -4.39
C GLY A 36 -13.19 4.62 -5.41
N SER A 37 -13.71 5.79 -5.77
CA SER A 37 -14.71 5.93 -6.84
C SER A 37 -14.09 5.96 -8.25
N ASP A 38 -12.79 5.69 -8.38
CA ASP A 38 -12.13 5.50 -9.67
C ASP A 38 -12.54 4.17 -10.33
N SER A 39 -12.39 4.09 -11.65
CA SER A 39 -12.86 2.97 -12.47
C SER A 39 -11.77 2.29 -13.29
N GLY A 40 -10.50 2.60 -13.06
CA GLY A 40 -9.42 2.11 -13.93
C GLY A 40 -8.04 2.02 -13.31
N ALA A 41 -7.89 2.18 -11.99
CA ALA A 41 -6.56 2.23 -11.38
C ALA A 41 -5.77 0.94 -11.61
N THR A 42 -4.56 1.07 -12.14
CA THR A 42 -3.63 -0.04 -12.39
C THR A 42 -2.22 0.21 -11.85
N THR A 43 -1.89 1.46 -11.54
CA THR A 43 -0.53 1.87 -11.19
C THR A 43 -0.52 2.82 -10.01
N PHE A 44 0.46 2.65 -9.11
CA PHE A 44 0.73 3.67 -8.11
C PHE A 44 1.32 4.93 -8.74
N SER A 45 0.92 6.09 -8.24
CA SER A 45 1.47 7.38 -8.68
C SER A 45 1.20 8.48 -7.67
N THR A 46 2.13 9.43 -7.55
CA THR A 46 1.90 10.70 -6.87
C THR A 46 1.17 11.70 -7.77
N SER A 47 1.20 11.51 -9.09
CA SER A 47 0.44 12.28 -10.07
C SER A 47 -0.93 11.62 -10.31
N LEU A 48 -1.90 12.02 -9.51
CA LEU A 48 -3.28 11.53 -9.57
C LEU A 48 -4.12 12.40 -10.52
N THR A 49 -3.75 12.40 -11.80
CA THR A 49 -4.38 13.20 -12.88
C THR A 49 -5.22 12.37 -13.84
N THR A 50 -5.22 11.05 -13.68
CA THR A 50 -5.95 10.09 -14.52
C THR A 50 -6.59 9.02 -13.64
N ASN A 51 -7.65 8.39 -14.14
CA ASN A 51 -8.33 7.29 -13.44
C ASN A 51 -7.55 5.97 -13.44
N THR A 52 -6.38 5.91 -14.08
CA THR A 52 -5.49 4.74 -14.07
C THR A 52 -4.45 4.78 -12.94
N ASN A 53 -4.37 5.90 -12.23
CA ASN A 53 -3.41 6.14 -11.17
C ASN A 53 -4.08 6.14 -9.80
N THR A 54 -3.40 5.57 -8.81
CA THR A 54 -3.87 5.59 -7.42
C THR A 54 -2.71 5.79 -6.44
N ALA A 55 -3.00 6.39 -5.29
CA ALA A 55 -2.10 6.41 -4.14
C ALA A 55 -2.69 5.57 -2.99
N GLN A 56 -3.58 4.63 -3.32
CA GLN A 56 -4.28 3.77 -2.39
C GLN A 56 -3.75 2.33 -2.49
N CYS A 57 -3.17 1.82 -1.41
CA CYS A 57 -2.82 0.41 -1.25
C CYS A 57 -4.04 -0.47 -1.50
N SER A 58 -3.88 -1.49 -2.35
CA SER A 58 -4.97 -2.37 -2.79
C SER A 58 -6.19 -1.64 -3.36
N GLY A 59 -5.97 -0.45 -3.92
CA GLY A 59 -6.98 0.41 -4.54
C GLY A 59 -7.06 0.30 -6.05
N PHE A 60 -6.70 -0.84 -6.63
CA PHE A 60 -6.75 -1.06 -8.08
C PHE A 60 -8.15 -1.49 -8.55
N ASP A 61 -8.39 -1.39 -9.85
CA ASP A 61 -9.63 -1.91 -10.46
C ASP A 61 -9.66 -3.45 -10.49
N SER A 62 -8.48 -4.06 -10.64
CA SER A 62 -8.28 -5.50 -10.55
C SER A 62 -6.91 -5.79 -9.94
N VAL A 63 -6.67 -7.03 -9.49
CA VAL A 63 -5.40 -7.42 -8.87
C VAL A 63 -4.21 -7.10 -9.78
N GLN A 64 -3.28 -6.29 -9.29
CA GLN A 64 -2.05 -5.88 -9.98
C GLN A 64 -0.83 -6.49 -9.29
N LYS A 65 -0.46 -7.73 -9.63
CA LYS A 65 0.66 -8.45 -8.98
C LYS A 65 2.03 -7.73 -9.09
N ALA A 66 2.19 -6.86 -10.09
CA ALA A 66 3.40 -6.05 -10.28
C ALA A 66 3.43 -4.78 -9.41
N GLN A 67 2.35 -4.49 -8.67
CA GLN A 67 2.21 -3.36 -7.76
C GLN A 67 2.34 -3.87 -6.32
N THR A 68 3.58 -4.18 -5.95
CA THR A 68 3.91 -4.78 -4.66
C THR A 68 4.00 -3.76 -3.53
N PHE A 69 4.17 -4.23 -2.30
CA PHE A 69 4.28 -3.38 -1.12
C PHE A 69 5.52 -2.48 -1.13
N GLY A 70 6.69 -3.01 -1.49
CA GLY A 70 7.90 -2.22 -1.70
C GLY A 70 7.72 -1.14 -2.76
N LYS A 71 7.00 -1.47 -3.86
CA LYS A 71 6.68 -0.50 -4.91
C LYS A 71 5.70 0.57 -4.45
N PHE A 72 4.65 0.20 -3.71
CA PHE A 72 3.74 1.14 -3.07
C PHE A 72 4.51 2.15 -2.20
N ALA A 73 5.35 1.64 -1.30
CA ALA A 73 6.09 2.46 -0.36
C ALA A 73 7.04 3.46 -1.05
N ARG A 74 7.81 3.00 -2.05
CA ARG A 74 8.78 3.85 -2.76
C ARG A 74 8.14 4.79 -3.78
N THR A 75 7.14 4.33 -4.53
CA THR A 75 6.51 5.15 -5.58
C THR A 75 5.80 6.35 -4.97
N LEU A 76 5.15 6.15 -3.82
CA LEU A 76 4.40 7.18 -3.13
C LEU A 76 5.21 7.97 -2.10
N ARG A 77 6.49 7.61 -1.88
CA ARG A 77 7.38 8.28 -0.92
C ARG A 77 6.71 8.46 0.45
N LEU A 78 6.29 7.36 1.08
CA LEU A 78 5.50 7.43 2.31
C LEU A 78 6.24 8.18 3.43
N GLU A 79 7.58 8.23 3.38
CA GLU A 79 8.40 9.03 4.28
C GLU A 79 8.07 10.54 4.26
N ASP A 80 7.51 11.06 3.16
CA ASP A 80 7.08 12.46 3.02
C ASP A 80 5.75 12.74 3.74
N GLY A 81 5.04 11.69 4.20
CA GLY A 81 3.79 11.80 4.98
C GLY A 81 2.54 12.21 4.19
N THR A 82 2.64 12.47 2.89
CA THR A 82 1.49 12.89 2.06
C THR A 82 0.50 11.76 1.82
N TYR A 83 0.99 10.54 1.57
CA TYR A 83 0.19 9.37 1.21
C TYR A 83 0.14 8.32 2.32
N TRP A 84 0.51 8.69 3.54
CA TRP A 84 0.45 7.83 4.71
C TRP A 84 -0.02 8.61 5.95
N PRO A 85 -0.95 8.07 6.76
CA PRO A 85 -1.62 6.77 6.65
C PRO A 85 -2.85 6.77 5.74
N THR A 86 -3.20 7.91 5.15
CA THR A 86 -4.37 8.09 4.29
C THR A 86 -3.96 8.03 2.82
N GLY A 87 -4.66 7.23 2.03
CA GLY A 87 -4.49 7.16 0.58
C GLY A 87 -5.41 8.13 -0.15
N SER A 88 -5.19 8.21 -1.46
CA SER A 88 -5.98 9.05 -2.36
C SER A 88 -6.14 8.34 -3.71
N TYR A 89 -7.17 8.71 -4.45
CA TYR A 89 -7.43 8.24 -5.80
C TYR A 89 -7.75 9.43 -6.71
N ALA A 90 -7.90 9.18 -8.01
CA ALA A 90 -8.40 10.15 -8.96
C ALA A 90 -9.46 9.50 -9.83
N ALA A 91 -10.72 9.93 -9.73
CA ALA A 91 -11.75 9.50 -10.68
C ALA A 91 -11.68 10.32 -11.99
N THR A 92 -11.13 11.53 -11.90
CA THR A 92 -10.91 12.46 -13.02
C THR A 92 -9.51 13.09 -12.86
N SER A 93 -9.29 14.35 -13.24
CA SER A 93 -8.00 15.03 -13.11
C SER A 93 -7.68 15.59 -11.71
N THR A 94 -8.54 15.33 -10.72
CA THR A 94 -8.40 15.87 -9.37
C THR A 94 -8.18 14.76 -8.33
N PRO A 95 -7.09 14.80 -7.55
CA PRO A 95 -6.87 13.90 -6.43
C PRO A 95 -8.00 14.04 -5.39
N THR A 96 -8.58 12.92 -4.98
CA THR A 96 -9.57 12.83 -3.91
C THR A 96 -9.02 11.95 -2.79
N PRO A 97 -8.91 12.46 -1.55
CA PRO A 97 -8.50 11.63 -0.43
C PRO A 97 -9.55 10.56 -0.13
N ASN A 98 -9.11 9.36 0.22
CA ASN A 98 -9.97 8.33 0.78
C ASN A 98 -10.28 8.62 2.26
N GLU A 99 -11.04 7.73 2.89
CA GLU A 99 -11.27 7.74 4.33
C GLU A 99 -9.95 7.83 5.11
N GLN A 100 -10.02 8.46 6.28
CA GLN A 100 -8.88 8.63 7.16
C GLN A 100 -8.23 7.26 7.48
N ASN A 101 -6.91 7.17 7.34
CA ASN A 101 -6.12 5.95 7.56
C ASN A 101 -6.35 4.81 6.55
N SER A 102 -7.00 5.08 5.42
CA SER A 102 -7.32 4.10 4.37
C SER A 102 -6.12 3.25 3.91
N ASN A 103 -4.93 3.82 3.74
CA ASN A 103 -3.73 3.05 3.39
C ASN A 103 -3.28 2.14 4.53
N ALA A 104 -3.27 2.64 5.76
CA ALA A 104 -2.93 1.81 6.92
C ALA A 104 -3.93 0.67 7.16
N THR A 105 -5.22 0.90 6.89
CA THR A 105 -6.26 -0.13 6.96
C THR A 105 -6.07 -1.19 5.88
N ALA A 106 -5.80 -0.78 4.63
CA ALA A 106 -5.56 -1.71 3.53
C ALA A 106 -4.31 -2.57 3.75
N VAL A 107 -3.18 -1.96 4.14
CA VAL A 107 -1.96 -2.72 4.50
C VAL A 107 -2.26 -3.71 5.63
N ALA A 108 -2.95 -3.29 6.69
CA ALA A 108 -3.29 -4.18 7.80
C ALA A 108 -4.15 -5.38 7.34
N LYS A 109 -5.12 -5.13 6.45
CA LYS A 109 -5.97 -6.18 5.91
C LYS A 109 -5.17 -7.19 5.09
N ASP A 110 -4.32 -6.73 4.18
CA ASP A 110 -3.46 -7.61 3.38
C ASP A 110 -2.53 -8.46 4.26
N LEU A 111 -1.95 -7.88 5.32
CA LEU A 111 -1.13 -8.62 6.28
C LEU A 111 -1.91 -9.68 7.08
N VAL A 112 -3.18 -9.39 7.41
CA VAL A 112 -4.08 -10.34 8.08
C VAL A 112 -4.60 -11.42 7.14
N ASP A 113 -4.59 -11.21 5.84
CA ASP A 113 -5.02 -12.20 4.85
C ASP A 113 -3.90 -13.18 4.44
N LEU A 114 -2.65 -12.92 4.84
CA LEU A 114 -1.53 -13.84 4.65
C LEU A 114 -1.76 -15.20 5.34
N ASN A 115 -1.07 -16.25 4.87
CA ASN A 115 -1.12 -17.55 5.54
C ASN A 115 -0.38 -17.51 6.90
N ARG A 116 -0.52 -18.58 7.70
CA ARG A 116 0.03 -18.63 9.07
C ARG A 116 1.55 -18.41 9.11
N ASP A 117 2.30 -19.05 8.24
CA ASP A 117 3.77 -18.97 8.23
C ASP A 117 4.24 -17.59 7.73
N GLU A 118 3.58 -17.07 6.70
CA GLU A 118 3.81 -15.72 6.18
C GLU A 118 3.55 -14.65 7.25
N LYS A 119 2.46 -14.77 8.01
CA LYS A 119 2.17 -13.87 9.14
C LYS A 119 3.30 -13.87 10.17
N THR A 120 3.80 -15.05 10.54
CA THR A 120 4.91 -15.16 11.50
C THR A 120 6.17 -14.49 10.97
N ILE A 121 6.50 -14.70 9.70
CA ILE A 121 7.65 -14.06 9.03
C ILE A 121 7.50 -12.54 9.08
N VAL A 122 6.35 -12.02 8.65
CA VAL A 122 6.14 -10.59 8.51
C VAL A 122 6.05 -9.90 9.88
N ALA A 123 5.47 -10.54 10.89
CA ALA A 123 5.52 -10.04 12.27
C ALA A 123 6.96 -9.95 12.79
N GLY A 124 7.80 -10.94 12.48
CA GLY A 124 9.22 -10.93 12.83
C GLY A 124 10.02 -9.85 12.11
N LEU A 125 9.70 -9.56 10.85
CA LEU A 125 10.30 -8.43 10.12
C LEU A 125 9.83 -7.09 10.69
N LEU A 126 8.53 -6.94 10.92
CA LEU A 126 7.93 -5.72 11.47
C LEU A 126 8.60 -5.34 12.79
N ALA A 127 8.75 -6.29 13.71
CA ALA A 127 9.39 -6.09 15.01
C ALA A 127 10.89 -5.74 14.94
N LYS A 128 11.56 -5.99 13.82
CA LYS A 128 12.97 -5.60 13.60
C LYS A 128 13.11 -4.24 12.93
N THR A 129 12.06 -3.76 12.29
CA THR A 129 12.10 -2.55 11.45
C THR A 129 11.42 -1.34 12.07
N ILE A 130 10.51 -1.54 13.03
CA ILE A 130 9.65 -0.51 13.64
C ILE A 130 9.61 -0.71 15.16
#